data_AF-A0A351GL66-F1
#
_entry.id   AF-A0A351GL66-F1
#
_cell.length_a   1.000
_cell.length_b   1.000
_cell.length_c   1.000
_cell.angle_alpha   90.00
_cell.angle_beta   90.00
_cell.angle_gamma   90.00
#
_symmetry.space_group_name_H-M   'P 1'
#
loop_
_entity.id
_entity.type
_entity.pdbx_description
1 polymer ?
#
loop_
_entity_poly.entity_id
_entity_poly.type
_entity_poly.pdbx_seq_one_letter_code
_entity_poly.pdbx_strand_id
1 'polypeptide(L)'
;MKQSPVPLAPIYSYTIDMSIFGLDIKQKLARARADLRMGAPVVVVGTSASLIYSAEVIDQARFDSFRDHFNDTRLIITARRAETLKVACYDGDFAQISITDDRDLLWVKSVADPSRDLSAGPLGPFQVLRDSAIGQE
;
A
#
# COMPACT_ATOMS: atom_id res chain seq x y z
N MET A 1 -27.18 -6.81 -50.58
CA MET A 1 -27.10 -7.92 -49.59
C MET A 1 -27.36 -7.31 -48.21
N LYS A 2 -28.51 -7.62 -47.59
CA LYS A 2 -28.86 -7.15 -46.25
C LYS A 2 -28.07 -7.99 -45.22
N GLN A 3 -27.12 -7.41 -44.50
CA GLN A 3 -26.56 -8.06 -43.31
C GLN A 3 -27.58 -7.91 -42.19
N SER A 4 -28.23 -9.01 -41.84
CA SER A 4 -28.99 -9.11 -40.59
C SER A 4 -28.01 -9.07 -39.42
N PRO A 5 -28.28 -8.31 -38.34
CA PRO A 5 -27.44 -8.36 -37.15
C PRO A 5 -27.52 -9.75 -36.53
N VAL A 6 -26.35 -10.34 -36.25
CA VAL A 6 -26.24 -11.57 -35.46
C VAL A 6 -26.84 -11.29 -34.09
N PRO A 7 -27.80 -12.10 -33.59
CA PRO A 7 -28.36 -11.88 -32.27
C PRO A 7 -27.24 -12.09 -31.23
N LEU A 8 -26.87 -11.01 -30.55
CA LEU A 8 -26.06 -11.08 -29.33
C LEU A 8 -26.92 -11.70 -28.24
N ALA A 9 -26.93 -13.03 -28.17
CA ALA A 9 -27.44 -13.74 -27.00
C ALA A 9 -26.74 -13.18 -25.74
N PRO A 10 -27.45 -13.04 -24.60
CA PRO A 10 -26.90 -12.37 -23.44
C PRO A 10 -25.73 -13.20 -22.89
N ILE A 11 -24.52 -12.68 -23.07
CA ILE A 11 -23.25 -13.20 -22.51
C ILE A 11 -23.33 -13.33 -20.98
N TYR A 12 -24.32 -12.69 -20.36
CA TYR A 12 -24.53 -12.60 -18.92
C TYR A 12 -24.83 -13.93 -18.21
N SER A 13 -25.15 -15.01 -18.94
CA SER A 13 -25.52 -16.28 -18.32
C SER A 13 -24.36 -17.26 -18.09
N TYR A 14 -23.12 -16.93 -18.47
CA TYR A 14 -21.95 -17.82 -18.30
C TYR A 14 -21.06 -17.47 -17.09
N THR A 15 -21.36 -16.39 -16.37
CA THR A 15 -20.47 -15.83 -15.34
C THR A 15 -20.46 -16.62 -14.02
N ILE A 16 -21.33 -17.62 -13.87
CA ILE A 16 -21.40 -18.43 -12.64
C ILE A 16 -20.17 -19.35 -12.49
N ASP A 17 -19.43 -19.64 -13.56
CA ASP A 17 -18.35 -20.66 -13.58
C ASP A 17 -16.97 -20.12 -14.01
N MET A 18 -16.74 -18.81 -13.98
CA MET A 18 -15.41 -18.22 -14.24
C MET A 18 -14.60 -17.93 -12.98
N SER A 19 -15.23 -18.04 -11.79
CA SER A 19 -14.57 -17.82 -10.50
C SER A 19 -13.48 -18.87 -10.21
N ILE A 20 -13.63 -20.09 -10.75
CA ILE A 20 -12.65 -21.18 -10.61
C ILE A 20 -11.30 -20.88 -11.27
N PHE A 21 -11.28 -20.01 -12.29
CA PHE A 21 -10.05 -19.54 -12.93
C PHE A 21 -9.48 -18.27 -12.28
N GLY A 22 -10.22 -17.67 -11.35
CA GLY A 22 -9.78 -16.52 -10.57
C GLY A 22 -8.75 -16.92 -9.51
N LEU A 23 -7.96 -15.94 -9.06
CA LEU A 23 -7.02 -16.16 -7.96
C LEU A 23 -7.77 -16.31 -6.64
N ASP A 24 -7.45 -17.35 -5.89
CA ASP A 24 -7.88 -17.46 -4.49
C ASP A 24 -7.17 -16.42 -3.60
N ILE A 25 -7.60 -16.27 -2.35
CA ILE A 25 -7.04 -15.26 -1.43
C ILE A 25 -5.55 -15.49 -1.12
N LYS A 26 -5.10 -16.75 -1.02
CA LYS A 26 -3.70 -17.09 -0.75
C LYS A 26 -2.83 -16.74 -1.96
N GLN A 27 -3.33 -16.99 -3.16
CA GLN A 27 -2.67 -16.66 -4.42
C GLN A 27 -2.61 -15.14 -4.64
N LYS A 28 -3.70 -14.41 -4.36
CA LYS A 28 -3.72 -12.94 -4.37
C LYS A 28 -2.68 -12.37 -3.40
N LEU A 29 -2.63 -12.88 -2.17
CA LEU A 29 -1.64 -12.45 -1.17
C LEU A 29 -0.21 -12.78 -1.59
N ALA A 30 0.02 -13.96 -2.16
CA ALA A 30 1.34 -14.35 -2.66
C ALA A 30 1.79 -13.43 -3.81
N ARG A 31 0.89 -13.09 -4.74
CA ARG A 31 1.18 -12.13 -5.81
C ARG A 31 1.45 -10.73 -5.27
N ALA A 32 0.59 -10.21 -4.40
CA ALA A 32 0.79 -8.92 -3.77
C ALA A 32 2.17 -8.80 -3.09
N ARG A 33 2.60 -9.84 -2.37
CA ARG A 33 3.95 -9.89 -1.77
C ARG A 33 5.07 -9.92 -2.80
N ALA A 34 4.91 -10.67 -3.89
CA ALA A 34 5.89 -10.74 -4.96
C ALA A 34 6.02 -9.38 -5.68
N ASP A 35 4.90 -8.75 -5.98
CA ASP A 35 4.83 -7.45 -6.64
C ASP A 35 5.51 -6.37 -5.79
N LEU A 36 5.21 -6.32 -4.48
CA LEU A 36 5.86 -5.39 -3.55
C LEU A 36 7.39 -5.57 -3.48
N ARG A 37 7.89 -6.81 -3.53
CA ARG A 37 9.33 -7.10 -3.58
C ARG A 37 9.98 -6.68 -4.90
N MET A 38 9.24 -6.74 -6.00
CA MET A 38 9.68 -6.23 -7.31
C MET A 38 9.50 -4.70 -7.44
N GLY A 39 9.02 -4.04 -6.37
CA GLY A 39 8.77 -2.60 -6.33
C GLY A 39 7.47 -2.17 -7.03
N ALA A 40 6.67 -3.10 -7.52
CA ALA A 40 5.35 -2.80 -8.07
C ALA A 40 4.37 -2.45 -6.93
N PRO A 41 3.46 -1.50 -7.15
CA PRO A 41 2.43 -1.20 -6.17
C PRO A 41 1.37 -2.28 -6.09
N VAL A 42 0.69 -2.34 -4.95
CA VAL A 42 -0.54 -3.13 -4.77
C VAL A 42 -1.67 -2.19 -4.39
N VAL A 43 -2.84 -2.39 -4.97
CA VAL A 43 -4.07 -1.69 -4.55
C VAL A 43 -4.89 -2.63 -3.68
N VAL A 44 -5.23 -2.18 -2.48
CA VAL A 44 -6.19 -2.85 -1.61
C VAL A 44 -7.50 -2.09 -1.67
N VAL A 45 -8.60 -2.79 -1.96
CA VAL A 45 -9.94 -2.21 -2.10
C VAL A 45 -10.83 -2.78 -1.00
N GLY A 46 -11.29 -1.90 -0.10
CA GLY A 46 -12.35 -2.16 0.89
C GLY A 46 -13.44 -1.10 0.74
N THR A 47 -13.88 -0.47 1.85
CA THR A 47 -14.73 0.74 1.80
C THR A 47 -14.07 1.88 1.00
N SER A 48 -12.74 1.94 1.05
CA SER A 48 -11.89 2.84 0.27
C SER A 48 -10.80 2.03 -0.44
N ALA A 49 -10.25 2.59 -1.52
CA ALA A 49 -9.08 2.04 -2.19
C ALA A 49 -7.80 2.69 -1.65
N SER A 50 -6.78 1.89 -1.37
CA SER A 50 -5.46 2.33 -0.94
C SER A 50 -4.38 1.79 -1.86
N LEU A 51 -3.50 2.67 -2.34
CA LEU A 51 -2.32 2.31 -3.12
C LEU A 51 -1.13 2.12 -2.16
N ILE A 52 -0.52 0.93 -2.21
CA ILE A 52 0.55 0.54 -1.29
C ILE A 52 1.83 0.30 -2.08
N TYR A 53 2.91 0.93 -1.63
CA TYR A 53 4.27 0.64 -2.07
C TYR A 53 5.11 0.10 -0.92
N SER A 54 6.10 -0.72 -1.28
CA SER A 54 7.11 -1.15 -0.32
C SER A 54 8.10 0.00 -0.06
N ALA A 55 8.18 0.44 1.20
CA ALA A 55 9.09 1.53 1.59
C ALA A 55 10.55 1.20 1.27
N GLU A 56 10.96 -0.07 1.35
CA GLU A 56 12.31 -0.56 1.03
C GLU A 56 12.64 -0.51 -0.47
N VAL A 57 11.66 -0.64 -1.38
CA VAL A 57 11.90 -0.75 -2.84
C VAL A 57 11.49 0.48 -3.64
N ILE A 58 10.57 1.31 -3.16
CA ILE A 58 10.12 2.52 -3.89
C ILE A 58 11.31 3.44 -4.25
N ASP A 59 11.30 3.98 -5.48
CA ASP A 59 12.30 4.91 -6.01
C ASP A 59 11.82 6.38 -5.91
N GLN A 60 12.72 7.31 -6.22
CA GLN A 60 12.45 8.75 -6.11
C GLN A 60 11.29 9.19 -7.02
N ALA A 61 11.30 8.76 -8.29
CA ALA A 61 10.29 9.16 -9.26
C ALA A 61 8.87 8.72 -8.85
N ARG A 62 8.74 7.50 -8.31
CA ARG A 62 7.46 6.98 -7.79
C ARG A 62 7.06 7.66 -6.49
N PHE A 63 8.01 7.97 -5.62
CA PHE A 63 7.75 8.70 -4.38
C PHE A 63 7.23 10.12 -4.68
N ASP A 64 7.90 10.87 -5.56
CA ASP A 64 7.48 12.21 -5.98
C ASP A 64 6.08 12.16 -6.60
N SER A 65 5.85 11.21 -7.52
CA SER A 65 4.51 11.00 -8.08
C SER A 65 3.46 10.66 -7.02
N PHE A 66 3.81 9.91 -5.97
CA PHE A 66 2.89 9.61 -4.87
C PHE A 66 2.53 10.88 -4.09
N ARG A 67 3.52 11.73 -3.79
CA ARG A 67 3.32 13.00 -3.07
C ARG A 67 2.49 14.01 -3.88
N ASP A 68 2.68 14.05 -5.19
CA ASP A 68 1.95 14.97 -6.08
C ASP A 68 0.47 14.60 -6.25
N HIS A 69 0.13 13.30 -6.20
CA HIS A 69 -1.22 12.81 -6.49
C HIS A 69 -2.05 12.51 -5.22
N PHE A 70 -1.41 12.32 -4.06
CA PHE A 70 -2.09 11.90 -2.84
C PHE A 70 -1.77 12.82 -1.66
N ASN A 71 -2.79 13.49 -1.14
CA ASN A 71 -2.68 14.38 0.03
C ASN A 71 -2.53 13.64 1.36
N ASP A 72 -2.93 12.37 1.44
CA ASP A 72 -2.87 11.54 2.64
C ASP A 72 -1.84 10.41 2.47
N THR A 73 -0.57 10.80 2.50
CA THR A 73 0.54 9.85 2.39
C THR A 73 0.98 9.40 3.80
N ARG A 74 0.98 8.08 4.02
CA ARG A 74 1.28 7.48 5.32
C ARG A 74 2.40 6.46 5.20
N LEU A 75 3.26 6.40 6.22
CA LEU A 75 4.21 5.32 6.44
C LEU A 75 3.68 4.39 7.52
N ILE A 76 3.54 3.11 7.18
CA ILE A 76 3.10 2.06 8.11
C ILE A 76 4.32 1.27 8.57
N ILE A 77 4.53 1.17 9.87
CA ILE A 77 5.62 0.39 10.47
C ILE A 77 5.06 -0.63 11.46
N THR A 78 5.77 -1.75 11.63
CA THR A 78 5.42 -2.77 12.63
C THR A 78 5.54 -2.23 14.06
N ALA A 79 4.79 -2.80 14.99
CA ALA A 79 4.86 -2.47 16.43
C ALA A 79 6.29 -2.56 16.97
N ARG A 80 7.06 -3.59 16.59
CA ARG A 80 8.47 -3.75 16.97
C ARG A 80 9.34 -2.58 16.52
N ARG A 81 9.11 -2.08 15.31
CA ARG A 81 9.84 -0.92 14.77
C ARG A 81 9.39 0.36 15.46
N ALA A 82 8.09 0.51 15.71
CA ALA A 82 7.53 1.64 16.44
C ALA A 82 8.12 1.74 17.85
N GLU A 83 8.23 0.63 18.57
CA GLU A 83 8.88 0.55 19.89
C GLU A 83 10.32 1.06 19.86
N THR A 84 11.11 0.60 18.88
CA THR A 84 12.51 1.02 18.70
C THR A 84 12.61 2.54 18.49
N LEU A 85 11.70 3.10 17.70
CA LEU A 85 11.66 4.52 17.35
C LEU A 85 10.89 5.38 18.38
N LYS A 86 10.36 4.77 19.45
CA LYS A 86 9.50 5.42 20.46
C LYS A 86 8.26 6.09 19.85
N VAL A 87 7.70 5.45 18.82
CA VAL A 87 6.44 5.82 18.17
C VAL A 87 5.30 5.10 18.87
N ALA A 88 4.21 5.82 19.16
CA ALA A 88 3.03 5.22 19.75
C ALA A 88 2.36 4.23 18.76
N CYS A 89 2.11 3.01 19.20
CA CYS A 89 1.42 1.97 18.43
C CYS A 89 0.04 1.75 19.05
N TYR A 90 -1.01 2.32 18.45
CA TYR A 90 -2.36 2.28 19.01
C TYR A 90 -3.09 0.96 18.72
N ASP A 91 -2.88 0.40 17.52
CA ASP A 91 -3.62 -0.76 17.01
C ASP A 91 -2.98 -2.11 17.41
N GLY A 92 -1.90 -2.09 18.21
CA GLY A 92 -1.18 -3.27 18.69
C GLY A 92 -0.19 -3.88 17.68
N ASP A 93 -0.52 -3.91 16.39
CA ASP A 93 0.31 -4.57 15.38
C ASP A 93 1.15 -3.60 14.53
N PHE A 94 0.61 -2.41 14.25
CA PHE A 94 1.23 -1.41 13.39
C PHE A 94 1.03 0.00 13.92
N ALA A 95 1.99 0.87 13.63
CA ALA A 95 1.88 2.31 13.80
C ALA A 95 1.83 3.00 12.44
N GLN A 96 1.00 4.03 12.35
CA GLN A 96 0.85 4.87 11.16
C GLN A 96 1.48 6.23 11.43
N ILE A 97 2.33 6.68 10.51
CA ILE A 97 3.03 7.97 10.61
C ILE A 97 2.69 8.78 9.37
N SER A 98 2.27 10.03 9.55
CA SER A 98 2.07 10.98 8.45
C SER A 98 3.41 11.33 7.80
N ILE A 99 3.45 11.35 6.46
CA ILE A 99 4.61 11.85 5.72
C ILE A 99 4.35 13.31 5.36
N THR A 100 4.94 14.23 6.13
CA THR A 100 4.81 15.68 5.95
C THR A 100 5.73 16.21 4.82
N ASP A 101 5.50 17.45 4.38
CA ASP A 101 6.19 18.09 3.24
C ASP A 101 7.69 18.26 3.42
N ASP A 102 8.18 18.26 4.66
CA ASP A 102 9.59 18.28 5.01
C ASP A 102 10.25 16.90 5.04
N ARG A 103 9.51 15.81 4.78
CA ARG A 103 10.03 14.43 4.82
C ARG A 103 10.22 13.87 3.42
N ASP A 104 11.46 13.57 3.10
CA ASP A 104 11.88 13.04 1.81
C ASP A 104 11.94 11.50 1.81
N LEU A 105 12.27 10.93 0.64
CA LEU A 105 12.41 9.48 0.49
C LEU A 105 13.54 8.93 1.39
N LEU A 106 14.61 9.67 1.62
CA LEU A 106 15.70 9.25 2.50
C LEU A 106 15.21 9.07 3.94
N TRP A 107 14.38 9.98 4.43
CA TRP A 107 13.73 9.86 5.73
C TRP A 107 12.84 8.60 5.78
N VAL A 108 12.00 8.38 4.76
CA VAL A 108 11.12 7.19 4.68
C VAL A 108 11.95 5.89 4.76
N LYS A 109 13.03 5.81 3.98
CA LYS A 109 13.93 4.65 3.99
C LYS A 109 14.60 4.46 5.35
N SER A 110 14.99 5.55 6.00
CA SER A 110 15.65 5.51 7.31
C SER A 110 14.70 5.07 8.43
N VAL A 111 13.44 5.51 8.39
CA VAL A 111 12.41 5.03 9.31
C VAL A 111 12.12 3.54 9.08
N ALA A 112 12.07 3.10 7.81
CA ALA A 112 11.79 1.70 7.48
C ALA A 112 12.93 0.73 7.81
N ASP A 113 14.20 1.14 7.65
CA ASP A 113 15.39 0.28 7.74
C ASP A 113 16.18 0.52 9.05
N PRO A 114 16.16 -0.43 10.01
CA PRO A 114 16.89 -0.31 11.28
C PRO A 114 18.40 -0.09 11.14
N SER A 115 19.02 -0.54 10.04
CA SER A 115 20.44 -0.34 9.82
C SER A 115 20.81 1.14 9.58
N ARG A 116 19.81 1.99 9.30
CA ARG A 116 19.96 3.41 8.96
C ARG A 116 19.61 4.37 10.10
N ASP A 117 19.32 3.85 11.29
CA ASP A 117 18.85 4.67 12.43
C ASP A 117 19.81 5.80 12.82
N LEU A 118 21.10 5.65 12.51
CA LEU A 118 22.14 6.63 12.84
C LEU A 118 22.60 7.45 11.62
N SER A 119 22.07 7.15 10.43
CA SER A 119 22.61 7.65 9.16
C SER A 119 22.01 8.97 8.71
N ALA A 120 20.80 9.31 9.20
CA ALA A 120 19.99 10.43 8.69
C ALA A 120 19.73 11.53 9.73
N GLY A 121 20.46 11.53 10.86
CA GLY A 121 20.19 12.43 11.98
C GLY A 121 18.92 12.03 12.76
N PRO A 122 18.32 12.94 13.55
CA PRO A 122 17.11 12.63 14.29
C PRO A 122 15.92 12.31 13.36
N LEU A 123 15.36 11.09 13.48
CA LEU A 123 14.21 10.67 12.66
C LEU A 123 12.88 11.30 13.11
N GLY A 124 12.78 11.77 14.35
CA GLY A 124 11.60 12.42 14.89
C GLY A 124 11.63 13.96 14.76
N PRO A 125 10.59 14.67 15.25
CA PRO A 125 9.37 14.13 15.86
C PRO A 125 8.46 13.43 14.84
N PHE A 126 7.72 12.42 15.30
CA PHE A 126 6.78 11.67 14.47
C PHE A 126 5.35 12.18 14.67
N GLN A 127 4.66 12.48 13.58
CA GLN A 127 3.22 12.73 13.60
C GLN A 127 2.48 11.40 13.47
N VAL A 128 2.22 10.77 14.61
CA VAL A 128 1.53 9.48 14.68
C VAL A 128 0.04 9.68 14.45
N LEU A 129 -0.51 8.92 13.52
CA LEU A 129 -1.94 8.92 13.21
C LEU A 129 -2.62 7.88 14.10
N ARG A 130 -3.76 8.27 14.67
CA ARG A 130 -4.67 7.34 15.35
C ARG A 130 -5.63 6.78 14.32
N ASP A 131 -5.87 5.47 14.45
CA ASP A 131 -6.86 4.65 13.77
C ASP A 131 -7.72 5.43 12.77
N SER A 132 -7.22 5.55 11.54
CA SER A 132 -8.03 5.97 10.41
C SER A 132 -8.17 4.76 9.51
N ALA A 133 -9.04 3.83 9.91
CA ALA A 133 -9.75 2.87 9.06
C ALA A 133 -9.01 2.46 7.76
N ILE A 134 -7.79 1.94 7.87
CA ILE A 134 -7.16 1.26 6.73
C ILE A 134 -7.74 -0.15 6.73
N GLY A 135 -8.82 -0.35 5.97
CA GLY A 135 -9.41 -1.67 5.75
C GLY A 135 -10.40 -2.16 6.82
N GLN A 136 -11.29 -1.29 7.31
CA GLN A 136 -12.51 -1.77 7.97
C GLN A 136 -13.33 -2.59 6.94
N GLU A 137 -13.73 -3.80 7.33
CA GLU A 137 -14.50 -4.78 6.54
C GLU A 137 -15.88 -4.27 6.09
#